data_AF-A0A7G8XAC9-F1
#
_entry.id   AF-A0A7G8XAC9-F1
#
_cell.length_a   1.000
_cell.length_b   1.000
_cell.length_c   1.000
_cell.angle_alpha   90.00
_cell.angle_beta   90.00
_cell.angle_gamma   90.00
#
_symmetry.space_group_name_H-M   'P 1'
#
loop_
_entity.id
_entity.type
_entity.pdbx_description
1 polymer ?
#
loop_
_entity_poly.entity_id
_entity_poly.type
_entity_poly.pdbx_seq_one_letter_code
_entity_poly.pdbx_strand_id
1 'polypeptide(L)'
;MTNNEITLEARRLIDRIKMKYPDFVGKTVSESDIAKLEKELKIKLPNWYIELYTTVPLIDTEFGVQEDGPDEDYDGISYMICGGVDDIIEESTEFEPGISALKDGYVFIASCSHGSGNPIYVKLNSDETRVYRIYHDDLTKAQLVENLASLFKNAIV
;
A
#
# COMPACT_ATOMS: atom_id res chain seq x y z
N MET A 1 1.32 16.29 -6.00
CA MET A 1 1.39 16.04 -4.53
C MET A 1 2.84 16.18 -4.10
N THR A 2 3.15 16.75 -2.94
CA THR A 2 4.55 16.81 -2.47
C THR A 2 4.86 15.58 -1.62
N ASN A 3 6.10 15.07 -1.66
CA ASN A 3 6.53 13.92 -0.83
C ASN A 3 6.14 14.10 0.66
N ASN A 4 6.18 15.34 1.14
CA ASN A 4 5.86 15.73 2.51
C ASN A 4 4.41 15.35 2.91
N GLU A 5 3.44 15.48 2.00
CA GLU A 5 2.03 15.22 2.30
C GLU A 5 1.75 13.72 2.53
N ILE A 6 2.33 12.85 1.70
CA ILE A 6 2.17 11.39 1.84
C ILE A 6 2.73 10.91 3.18
N THR A 7 3.97 11.30 3.48
CA THR A 7 4.63 10.95 4.74
C THR A 7 3.89 11.51 5.95
N LEU A 8 3.36 12.75 5.86
CA LEU A 8 2.59 13.37 6.93
C LEU A 8 1.30 12.59 7.24
N GLU A 9 0.49 12.27 6.23
CA GLU A 9 -0.76 11.54 6.45
C GLU A 9 -0.50 10.09 6.89
N ALA A 10 0.57 9.45 6.38
CA ALA A 10 1.00 8.14 6.86
C ALA A 10 1.37 8.15 8.35
N ARG A 11 2.11 9.18 8.82
CA ARG A 11 2.42 9.33 10.25
C ARG A 11 1.16 9.52 11.09
N ARG A 12 0.21 10.33 10.63
CA ARG A 12 -1.07 10.52 11.31
C ARG A 12 -1.87 9.22 11.40
N LEU A 13 -1.84 8.38 10.37
CA LEU A 13 -2.41 7.04 10.44
C LEU A 13 -1.76 6.22 11.56
N ILE A 14 -0.42 6.15 11.60
CA ILE A 14 0.29 5.44 12.67
C ILE A 14 -0.07 5.99 14.06
N ASP A 15 -0.18 7.31 14.23
CA ASP A 15 -0.57 7.92 15.49
C ASP A 15 -1.99 7.49 15.91
N ARG A 16 -2.95 7.50 14.98
CA ARG A 16 -4.32 7.01 15.23
C ARG A 16 -4.34 5.54 15.63
N ILE A 17 -3.53 4.71 14.98
CA ILE A 17 -3.38 3.28 15.31
C ILE A 17 -2.82 3.10 16.71
N LYS A 18 -1.76 3.83 17.07
CA LYS A 18 -1.18 3.77 18.42
C LYS A 18 -2.12 4.27 19.51
N MET A 19 -3.00 5.23 19.21
CA MET A 19 -4.03 5.66 20.16
C MET A 19 -5.03 4.54 20.48
N LYS A 20 -5.38 3.72 19.48
CA LYS A 20 -6.32 2.59 19.65
C LYS A 20 -5.62 1.31 20.15
N TYR A 21 -4.39 1.09 19.69
CA TYR A 21 -3.56 -0.09 19.96
C TYR A 21 -2.16 0.37 20.41
N PRO A 22 -1.97 0.71 21.71
CA PRO A 22 -0.71 1.27 22.21
C PRO A 22 0.51 0.37 22.03
N ASP A 23 0.29 -0.95 21.97
CA ASP A 23 1.35 -1.94 21.78
C ASP A 23 1.72 -2.17 20.30
N PHE A 24 1.07 -1.47 19.36
CA PHE A 24 1.39 -1.57 17.94
C PHE A 24 2.80 -1.06 17.64
N VAL A 25 3.59 -1.91 17.00
CA VAL A 25 4.95 -1.60 16.53
C VAL A 25 5.06 -2.01 15.06
N GLY A 26 4.78 -1.06 14.16
CA GLY A 26 5.08 -1.23 12.73
C GLY A 26 6.58 -1.16 12.42
N LYS A 27 6.96 -1.47 11.18
CA LYS A 27 8.37 -1.49 10.77
C LYS A 27 8.66 -0.54 9.60
N THR A 28 9.89 -0.06 9.55
CA THR A 28 10.48 0.68 8.43
C THR A 28 11.46 -0.23 7.69
N VAL A 29 11.85 0.18 6.48
CA VAL A 29 12.92 -0.48 5.72
C VAL A 29 14.24 0.29 5.82
N SER A 30 15.35 -0.41 5.60
CA SER A 30 16.70 0.16 5.49
C SER A 30 17.05 0.58 4.06
N GLU A 31 18.13 1.32 3.87
CA GLU A 31 18.65 1.63 2.53
C GLU A 31 19.06 0.36 1.76
N SER A 32 19.57 -0.66 2.44
CA SER A 32 19.88 -1.96 1.83
C SER A 32 18.63 -2.68 1.34
N ASP A 33 17.50 -2.53 2.05
CA ASP A 33 16.23 -3.08 1.62
C ASP A 33 15.69 -2.37 0.38
N ILE A 34 15.82 -1.05 0.31
CA ILE A 34 15.50 -0.27 -0.89
C ILE A 34 16.36 -0.74 -2.08
N ALA A 35 17.66 -0.92 -1.87
CA ALA A 35 18.56 -1.45 -2.91
C ALA A 35 18.17 -2.88 -3.35
N LYS A 36 17.72 -3.72 -2.42
CA LYS A 36 17.18 -5.05 -2.71
C LYS A 36 15.93 -4.94 -3.59
N LEU A 37 14.96 -4.10 -3.20
CA LEU A 37 13.73 -3.87 -3.99
C LEU A 37 14.05 -3.41 -5.42
N GLU A 38 14.85 -2.36 -5.59
CA GLU A 38 15.19 -1.86 -6.93
C GLU A 38 15.87 -2.93 -7.80
N LYS A 39 16.74 -3.73 -7.20
CA LYS A 39 17.47 -4.80 -7.88
C LYS A 39 16.53 -5.93 -8.32
N GLU A 40 15.72 -6.46 -7.41
CA GLU A 40 14.85 -7.61 -7.68
C GLU A 40 13.68 -7.22 -8.60
N LEU A 41 13.09 -6.04 -8.38
CA LEU A 41 12.02 -5.51 -9.23
C LEU A 41 12.52 -4.92 -10.57
N LYS A 42 13.84 -4.70 -10.71
CA LYS A 42 14.49 -4.10 -11.89
C LYS A 42 13.92 -2.72 -12.27
N ILE A 43 13.57 -1.92 -11.27
CA ILE A 43 13.04 -0.56 -11.41
C ILE A 43 13.81 0.41 -10.52
N LYS A 44 13.61 1.71 -10.77
CA LYS A 44 13.99 2.77 -9.82
C LYS A 44 12.78 3.22 -9.04
N LEU A 45 12.89 3.20 -7.71
CA LEU A 45 11.81 3.63 -6.85
C LEU A 45 11.82 5.16 -6.75
N PRO A 46 10.66 5.82 -6.81
CA PRO A 46 10.60 7.27 -6.68
C PRO A 46 10.91 7.70 -5.24
N ASN A 47 11.48 8.89 -5.07
CA ASN A 47 11.91 9.42 -3.76
C ASN A 47 10.80 9.38 -2.71
N TRP A 48 9.55 9.65 -3.09
CA TRP A 48 8.42 9.60 -2.15
C TRP A 48 8.19 8.19 -1.59
N TYR A 49 8.40 7.14 -2.39
CA TYR A 49 8.22 5.75 -1.97
C TYR A 49 9.33 5.36 -0.99
N ILE A 50 10.56 5.74 -1.31
CA ILE A 50 11.74 5.52 -0.46
C ILE A 50 11.53 6.23 0.88
N GLU A 51 11.16 7.52 0.87
CA GLU A 51 10.91 8.31 2.07
C GLU A 51 9.79 7.72 2.94
N LEU A 52 8.71 7.27 2.31
CA LEU A 52 7.58 6.65 3.00
C LEU A 52 8.00 5.42 3.80
N TYR A 53 8.63 4.43 3.14
CA TYR A 53 8.98 3.16 3.75
C TYR A 53 10.17 3.24 4.71
N THR A 54 11.09 4.19 4.51
CA THR A 54 12.26 4.35 5.39
C THR A 54 11.97 5.19 6.63
N THR A 55 10.94 6.04 6.62
CA THR A 55 10.71 7.01 7.70
C THR A 55 9.41 6.81 8.48
N VAL A 56 8.45 6.04 7.95
CA VAL A 56 7.17 5.74 8.60
C VAL A 56 7.05 4.24 8.87
N PRO A 57 6.76 3.80 10.11
CA PRO A 57 6.69 2.39 10.45
C PRO A 57 5.39 1.76 9.93
N LEU A 58 5.28 1.63 8.60
CA LEU A 58 4.06 1.22 7.90
C LEU A 58 3.92 -0.29 7.73
N ILE A 59 5.02 -1.04 7.69
CA ILE A 59 4.94 -2.49 7.46
C ILE A 59 4.16 -3.14 8.61
N ASP A 60 3.31 -4.10 8.27
CA ASP A 60 2.36 -4.80 9.15
C ASP A 60 1.24 -3.92 9.72
N THR A 61 1.08 -2.70 9.20
CA THR A 61 -0.03 -1.82 9.59
C THR A 61 -1.31 -2.27 8.90
N GLU A 62 -2.34 -2.61 9.68
CA GLU A 62 -3.68 -2.90 9.19
C GLU A 62 -4.60 -1.68 9.35
N PHE A 63 -5.38 -1.37 8.31
CA PHE A 63 -6.40 -0.33 8.34
C PHE A 63 -7.49 -0.61 7.30
N GLY A 64 -8.67 -0.03 7.53
CA GLY A 64 -9.82 -0.12 6.64
C GLY A 64 -9.91 1.05 5.66
N VAL A 65 -10.56 0.81 4.53
CA VAL A 65 -11.00 1.84 3.57
C VAL A 65 -12.46 1.56 3.24
N GLN A 66 -13.29 2.61 3.23
CA GLN A 66 -14.65 2.51 2.72
C GLN A 66 -14.59 2.34 1.20
N GLU A 67 -14.75 1.10 0.73
CA GLU A 67 -14.68 0.74 -0.70
C GLU A 67 -16.09 0.72 -1.31
N ASP A 68 -17.05 0.18 -0.56
CA ASP A 68 -18.44 0.05 -0.99
C ASP A 68 -19.39 0.85 -0.09
N GLY A 69 -20.63 1.05 -0.54
CA GLY A 69 -21.68 1.56 0.34
C GLY A 69 -22.08 0.50 1.36
N PRO A 70 -22.29 0.85 2.64
CA PRO A 70 -22.76 -0.12 3.63
C PRO A 70 -24.17 -0.63 3.26
N ASP A 71 -24.40 -1.93 3.45
CA ASP A 71 -25.69 -2.58 3.34
C ASP A 71 -26.11 -3.24 4.67
N GLU A 72 -27.10 -4.14 4.66
CA GLU A 72 -27.63 -4.75 5.89
C GLU A 72 -26.63 -5.66 6.60
N ASP A 73 -25.74 -6.33 5.86
CA ASP A 73 -24.84 -7.38 6.37
C ASP A 73 -23.34 -7.05 6.16
N TYR A 74 -23.02 -6.00 5.40
CA TYR A 74 -21.68 -5.59 5.05
C TYR A 74 -21.50 -4.09 5.25
N ASP A 75 -20.52 -3.69 6.06
CA ASP A 75 -20.22 -2.28 6.34
C ASP A 75 -19.53 -1.55 5.18
N GLY A 76 -19.20 -2.26 4.09
CA GLY A 76 -18.51 -1.72 2.93
C GLY A 76 -17.03 -1.44 3.16
N ILE A 77 -16.46 -1.87 4.29
CA ILE A 77 -15.08 -1.59 4.67
C ILE A 77 -14.18 -2.74 4.21
N SER A 78 -13.18 -2.37 3.42
CA SER A 78 -12.11 -3.25 2.99
C SER A 78 -10.88 -3.03 3.85
N TYR A 79 -10.49 -4.06 4.60
CA TYR A 79 -9.29 -4.04 5.44
C TYR A 79 -8.07 -4.53 4.65
N MET A 80 -6.97 -3.82 4.83
CA MET A 80 -5.71 -4.09 4.15
C MET A 80 -4.54 -4.00 5.11
N ILE A 81 -3.51 -4.81 4.85
CA ILE A 81 -2.27 -4.84 5.62
C ILE A 81 -1.09 -4.46 4.73
N CYS A 82 -0.35 -3.43 5.13
CA CYS A 82 0.82 -2.96 4.41
C CYS A 82 1.94 -4.01 4.43
N GLY A 83 2.43 -4.39 3.25
CA GLY A 83 3.47 -5.39 3.12
C GLY A 83 4.88 -4.85 3.28
N GLY A 84 5.79 -5.75 3.61
CA GLY A 84 7.22 -5.51 3.71
C GLY A 84 7.96 -5.83 2.42
N VAL A 85 9.29 -5.83 2.53
CA VAL A 85 10.22 -6.01 1.41
C VAL A 85 9.98 -7.34 0.69
N ASP A 86 9.84 -8.42 1.46
CA ASP A 86 9.68 -9.76 0.89
C ASP A 86 8.31 -9.91 0.23
N ASP A 87 7.23 -9.40 0.86
CA ASP A 87 5.89 -9.38 0.26
C ASP A 87 5.88 -8.63 -1.08
N ILE A 88 6.50 -7.44 -1.13
CA ILE A 88 6.59 -6.65 -2.36
C ILE A 88 7.31 -7.42 -3.47
N ILE A 89 8.41 -8.11 -3.14
CA ILE A 89 9.18 -8.88 -4.13
C ILE A 89 8.39 -10.08 -4.61
N GLU A 90 7.86 -10.87 -3.68
CA GLU A 90 7.13 -12.10 -3.97
C GLU A 90 5.90 -11.80 -4.84
N GLU A 91 5.06 -10.86 -4.43
CA GLU A 91 3.88 -10.43 -5.19
C GLU A 91 4.26 -9.91 -6.59
N SER A 92 5.33 -9.14 -6.69
CA SER A 92 5.70 -8.49 -7.97
C SER A 92 6.47 -9.40 -8.94
N THR A 93 6.98 -10.55 -8.48
CA THR A 93 7.87 -11.41 -9.28
C THR A 93 7.40 -12.85 -9.41
N GLU A 94 6.56 -13.34 -8.49
CA GLU A 94 6.12 -14.74 -8.45
C GLU A 94 4.63 -14.91 -8.73
N PHE A 95 3.80 -13.90 -8.44
CA PHE A 95 2.34 -14.00 -8.53
C PHE A 95 1.69 -12.97 -9.47
N GLU A 96 0.59 -13.38 -10.10
CA GLU A 96 -0.35 -12.42 -10.69
C GLU A 96 -1.28 -11.89 -9.58
N PRO A 97 -1.77 -10.64 -9.66
CA PRO A 97 -1.56 -9.70 -10.76
C PRO A 97 -0.22 -8.95 -10.71
N GLY A 98 0.62 -9.16 -9.70
CA GLY A 98 1.79 -8.32 -9.45
C GLY A 98 2.85 -8.34 -10.56
N ILE A 99 3.08 -9.49 -11.20
CA ILE A 99 3.96 -9.61 -12.38
C ILE A 99 3.49 -8.68 -13.52
N SER A 100 2.19 -8.67 -13.81
CA SER A 100 1.61 -7.82 -14.86
C SER A 100 1.54 -6.35 -14.42
N ALA A 101 1.19 -6.11 -13.16
CA ALA A 101 1.10 -4.77 -12.57
C ALA A 101 2.46 -4.05 -12.61
N LEU A 102 3.56 -4.75 -12.30
CA LEU A 102 4.91 -4.18 -12.33
C LEU A 102 5.32 -3.71 -13.73
N LYS A 103 4.98 -4.48 -14.77
CA LYS A 103 5.23 -4.09 -16.18
C LYS A 103 4.48 -2.81 -16.57
N ASP A 104 3.31 -2.61 -15.98
CA ASP A 104 2.47 -1.42 -16.17
C ASP A 104 2.89 -0.23 -15.25
N GLY A 105 3.95 -0.40 -14.46
CA GLY A 105 4.49 0.63 -13.56
C GLY A 105 3.75 0.76 -12.23
N TYR A 106 3.08 -0.31 -11.79
CA TYR A 106 2.45 -0.41 -10.47
C TYR A 106 3.32 -1.23 -9.51
N VAL A 107 3.36 -0.83 -8.25
CA VAL A 107 4.05 -1.59 -7.20
C VAL A 107 3.09 -1.90 -6.06
N PHE A 108 3.19 -3.13 -5.56
CA PHE A 108 2.41 -3.62 -4.43
C PHE A 108 2.65 -2.77 -3.18
N ILE A 109 1.58 -2.48 -2.43
CA ILE A 109 1.67 -1.79 -1.13
C ILE A 109 0.99 -2.57 -0.01
N ALA A 110 -0.13 -3.22 -0.28
CA ALA A 110 -0.88 -3.92 0.75
C ALA A 110 -1.64 -5.10 0.18
N SER A 111 -1.83 -6.14 1.00
CA SER A 111 -2.75 -7.24 0.71
C SER A 111 -4.10 -6.98 1.38
N CYS A 112 -5.15 -7.64 0.90
CA CYS A 112 -6.41 -7.68 1.63
C CYS A 112 -6.25 -8.54 2.89
N SER A 113 -6.56 -8.00 4.07
CA SER A 113 -6.31 -8.71 5.33
C SER A 113 -7.22 -9.94 5.53
N HIS A 114 -8.38 -9.96 4.86
CA HIS A 114 -9.29 -11.10 4.87
C HIS A 114 -8.94 -12.18 3.84
N GLY A 115 -7.83 -12.05 3.10
CA GLY A 115 -7.34 -13.09 2.20
C GLY A 115 -8.14 -13.24 0.90
N SER A 116 -8.77 -12.17 0.42
CA SER A 116 -9.53 -12.19 -0.86
C SER A 116 -8.66 -12.44 -2.10
N GLY A 117 -7.34 -12.38 -1.97
CA GLY A 117 -6.40 -12.53 -3.09
C GLY A 117 -6.33 -11.31 -4.03
N ASN A 118 -6.93 -10.17 -3.66
CA ASN A 118 -6.93 -8.96 -4.47
C ASN A 118 -6.01 -7.87 -3.86
N PRO A 119 -4.73 -7.81 -4.27
CA PRO A 119 -3.77 -6.86 -3.74
C PRO A 119 -4.00 -5.40 -4.15
N ILE A 120 -3.43 -4.50 -3.35
CA ILE A 120 -3.50 -3.05 -3.49
C ILE A 120 -2.14 -2.54 -4.00
N TYR A 121 -2.18 -1.74 -5.06
CA TYR A 121 -1.02 -1.22 -5.76
C TYR A 121 -1.04 0.30 -5.88
N VAL A 122 0.14 0.89 -6.01
CA VAL A 122 0.33 2.30 -6.35
C VAL A 122 1.03 2.43 -7.70
N LYS A 123 0.62 3.41 -8.52
CA LYS A 123 1.32 3.70 -9.77
C LYS A 123 2.54 4.58 -9.52
N LEU A 124 3.71 4.19 -10.03
CA LEU A 124 4.98 4.91 -9.80
C LEU A 124 5.27 6.01 -10.83
N ASN A 125 4.77 5.88 -12.06
CA ASN A 125 5.22 6.66 -13.23
C ASN A 125 4.47 7.98 -13.45
N SER A 126 3.71 8.45 -12.46
CA SER A 126 2.97 9.71 -12.53
C SER A 126 3.22 10.54 -11.27
N ASP A 127 3.11 11.87 -11.38
CA ASP A 127 2.94 12.77 -10.21
C ASP A 127 1.68 12.42 -9.38
N GLU A 128 0.91 11.45 -9.87
CA GLU A 128 -0.29 10.89 -9.30
C GLU A 128 0.05 9.57 -8.61
N THR A 129 0.07 9.58 -7.28
CA THR A 129 0.23 8.39 -6.42
C THR A 129 -1.09 7.65 -6.26
N ARG A 130 -1.81 7.45 -7.37
CA ARG A 130 -3.12 6.79 -7.40
C ARG A 130 -3.01 5.35 -6.92
N VAL A 131 -4.00 4.93 -6.15
CA VAL A 131 -4.06 3.62 -5.51
C VAL A 131 -5.15 2.78 -6.17
N TYR A 132 -4.82 1.55 -6.50
CA TYR A 132 -5.69 0.64 -7.23
C TYR A 132 -5.75 -0.70 -6.52
N ARG A 133 -6.94 -1.29 -6.49
CA ARG A 133 -7.08 -2.73 -6.38
C ARG A 133 -6.92 -3.33 -7.76
N ILE A 134 -6.12 -4.38 -7.87
CA ILE A 134 -6.01 -5.16 -9.10
C ILE A 134 -6.55 -6.56 -8.81
N TYR A 135 -7.56 -6.97 -9.57
CA TYR A 135 -8.24 -8.23 -9.36
C TYR A 135 -7.43 -9.38 -9.95
N HIS A 136 -7.27 -10.46 -9.17
CA HIS A 136 -6.49 -11.62 -9.59
C HIS A 136 -7.14 -12.36 -10.78
N ASP A 137 -8.47 -12.38 -10.85
CA ASP A 137 -9.21 -13.18 -11.83
C ASP A 137 -9.11 -12.66 -13.27
N ASP A 138 -9.12 -11.34 -13.45
CA ASP A 138 -9.21 -10.71 -14.77
C ASP A 138 -8.23 -9.55 -14.98
N LEU A 139 -7.36 -9.27 -14.00
CA LEU A 139 -6.37 -8.19 -13.99
C LEU A 139 -6.99 -6.79 -14.15
N THR A 140 -8.30 -6.65 -13.93
CA THR A 140 -8.97 -5.35 -13.96
C THR A 140 -8.48 -4.49 -12.81
N LYS A 141 -8.34 -3.19 -13.09
CA LYS A 141 -7.80 -2.21 -12.16
C LYS A 141 -8.95 -1.30 -11.69
N ALA A 142 -9.36 -1.44 -10.43
CA ALA A 142 -10.32 -0.54 -9.81
C ALA A 142 -9.57 0.51 -8.99
N GLN A 143 -9.83 1.79 -9.27
CA GLN A 143 -9.22 2.87 -8.49
C GLN A 143 -9.90 2.92 -7.12
N LEU A 144 -9.12 2.71 -6.05
CA LEU A 144 -9.63 2.68 -4.69
C LEU A 144 -9.75 4.09 -4.11
N VAL A 145 -8.70 4.90 -4.30
CA VAL A 145 -8.68 6.30 -3.87
C VAL A 145 -7.90 7.15 -4.89
N GLU A 146 -8.13 8.46 -4.84
CA GLU A 146 -7.46 9.43 -5.71
C GLU A 146 -5.92 9.44 -5.58
N ASN A 147 -5.39 9.20 -4.39
CA ASN A 147 -3.95 9.20 -4.14
C ASN A 147 -3.63 8.58 -2.78
N LEU A 148 -2.34 8.30 -2.57
CA LEU A 148 -1.83 7.62 -1.38
C LEU A 148 -1.98 8.45 -0.09
N ALA A 149 -1.90 9.79 -0.15
CA ALA A 149 -2.13 10.62 1.03
C ALA A 149 -3.60 10.54 1.48
N SER A 150 -4.54 10.56 0.54
CA SER A 150 -5.97 10.39 0.80
C SER A 150 -6.31 8.99 1.31
N LEU A 151 -5.55 7.95 0.90
CA LEU A 151 -5.63 6.63 1.52
C LEU A 151 -5.39 6.73 3.03
N PHE A 152 -4.23 7.26 3.43
CA PHE A 152 -3.84 7.32 4.85
C PHE A 152 -4.67 8.28 5.68
N LYS A 153 -5.08 9.41 5.09
CA LYS A 153 -5.93 10.41 5.74
C LYS A 153 -7.30 9.85 6.09
N ASN A 154 -7.92 9.11 5.16
CA ASN A 154 -9.28 8.60 5.31
C ASN A 154 -9.33 7.16 5.84
N ALA A 155 -8.17 6.53 6.08
CA ALA A 155 -8.09 5.19 6.64
C ALA A 155 -8.89 5.06 7.95
N ILE A 156 -9.60 3.95 8.07
CA ILE A 156 -10.42 3.58 9.23
C ILE A 156 -9.56 2.70 10.14
N VAL A 157 -9.51 3.05 11.43
CA VAL A 157 -8.65 2.42 12.44
C VAL A 157 -9.46 1.76 13.52
#